data_AF-A0AAN9U936-F1
#
_entry.id   AF-A0AAN9U936-F1
#
_cell.length_a   1.000
_cell.length_b   1.000
_cell.length_c   1.000
_cell.angle_alpha   90.00
_cell.angle_beta   90.00
_cell.angle_gamma   90.00
#
_symmetry.space_group_name_H-M   'P 1'
#
loop_
_entity.id
_entity.type
_entity.pdbx_description
1 polymer ?
#
loop_
_entity_poly.entity_id
_entity_poly.type
_entity_poly.pdbx_seq_one_letter_code
_entity_poly.pdbx_strand_id
1 'polypeptide(L)'
;MDHKLVSVRRIAFLHPIKRRRAVLAGVGGWTCTVQPNEFEVGELIVFFGPDAFLPAADERFAYLKHIIWCCGQKGYHVRSRIVGNSISHGLIMPLSKFPEIANILEEIRQNLPYDETVAELMKLSFDELLGVKKLVLEPKLSERSILRPPIFTPKTDIKRDQNQRTLLNEYNNDNIYQKSTKVDGCLMTVYFVRRGSQFYEALFALPGGSKANLRGGRVGICSRSYELPAHSDGAFWPVAWRNGLPEKLANLDRNLVIQGELCGYSISGNKEGFREDQHEF
;
A
#
# COMPACT_ATOMS: atom_id res chain seq x y z
N MET A 1 20.74 -6.74 -2.01
CA MET A 1 20.85 -6.04 -0.71
C MET A 1 19.68 -6.50 0.12
N ASP A 2 19.95 -7.28 1.16
CA ASP A 2 18.90 -7.71 2.09
C ASP A 2 18.32 -6.49 2.77
N HIS A 3 17.07 -6.18 2.44
CA HIS A 3 16.31 -5.13 3.10
C HIS A 3 15.94 -5.64 4.49
N LYS A 4 16.61 -5.11 5.52
CA LYS A 4 16.26 -5.32 6.93
C LYS A 4 14.81 -4.90 7.15
N LEU A 5 13.95 -5.83 7.55
CA LEU A 5 12.54 -5.54 7.82
C LEU A 5 12.37 -4.91 9.19
N VAL A 6 13.24 -5.25 10.15
CA VAL A 6 13.23 -4.75 11.51
C VAL A 6 14.59 -4.14 11.82
N SER A 7 14.57 -2.88 12.23
CA SER A 7 15.78 -2.15 12.62
C SER A 7 15.48 -1.15 13.72
N VAL A 8 16.46 -0.88 14.58
CA VAL A 8 16.39 0.26 15.49
C VAL A 8 16.69 1.54 14.71
N ARG A 9 15.92 2.60 14.93
CA ARG A 9 16.09 3.89 14.26
C ARG A 9 15.77 5.04 15.20
N ARG A 10 16.23 6.26 14.85
CA ARG A 10 15.85 7.51 15.52
C ARG A 10 14.71 8.20 14.79
N ILE A 11 13.85 8.87 15.55
CA ILE A 11 12.87 9.80 15.01
C ILE A 11 13.58 11.09 14.60
N ALA A 12 13.56 11.39 13.31
CA ALA A 12 14.21 12.59 12.74
C ALA A 12 13.35 13.85 12.91
N PHE A 13 12.03 13.71 12.78
CA PHE A 13 11.09 14.83 12.95
C PHE A 13 9.70 14.33 13.31
N LEU A 14 8.86 15.23 13.84
CA LEU A 14 7.45 15.02 14.10
C LEU A 14 6.64 16.20 13.54
N HIS A 15 5.70 15.93 12.64
CA HIS A 15 4.85 16.95 12.02
C HIS A 15 3.36 16.61 12.21
N PRO A 16 2.57 17.47 12.87
CA PRO A 16 1.13 17.27 12.99
C PRO A 16 0.43 17.16 11.62
N ILE A 17 -0.49 16.21 11.48
CA ILE A 17 -1.26 16.05 10.24
C ILE A 17 -2.51 16.94 10.30
N LYS A 18 -2.60 17.91 9.38
CA LYS A 18 -3.70 18.89 9.34
C LYS A 18 -5.08 18.21 9.37
N ARG A 19 -5.98 18.72 10.22
CA ARG A 19 -7.37 18.23 10.41
C ARG A 19 -7.48 16.75 10.83
N ARG A 20 -6.42 16.16 11.39
CA ARG A 20 -6.45 14.79 11.94
C ARG A 20 -5.77 14.76 13.31
N ARG A 21 -6.26 13.91 14.21
CA ARG A 21 -5.60 13.63 15.49
C ARG A 21 -4.48 12.60 15.27
N ALA A 22 -3.44 12.99 14.54
CA ALA A 22 -2.32 12.14 14.18
C ALA A 22 -1.07 12.98 13.87
N VAL A 23 0.11 12.40 14.07
CA VAL A 23 1.42 13.01 13.81
C VAL A 23 2.19 12.15 12.80
N LEU A 24 2.92 12.80 11.90
CA LEU A 24 3.82 12.16 10.95
C LEU A 24 5.23 12.15 11.52
N ALA A 25 5.77 10.97 11.81
CA ALA A 25 7.15 10.76 12.24
C ALA A 25 8.05 10.43 11.04
N GLY A 26 9.15 11.15 10.90
CA GLY A 26 10.21 10.84 9.94
C GLY A 26 11.21 9.87 10.56
N VAL A 27 11.51 8.76 9.89
CA VAL A 27 12.39 7.69 10.41
C VAL A 27 13.32 7.18 9.31
N GLY A 28 14.54 7.73 9.28
CA GLY A 28 15.46 7.55 8.15
C GLY A 28 14.84 8.14 6.87
N GLY A 29 14.69 7.31 5.83
CA GLY A 29 14.03 7.71 4.57
C GLY A 29 12.52 7.48 4.52
N TRP A 30 11.90 7.04 5.62
CA TRP A 30 10.47 6.68 5.68
C TRP A 30 9.67 7.66 6.53
N THR A 31 8.36 7.66 6.34
CA THR A 31 7.42 8.41 7.18
C THR A 31 6.36 7.49 7.76
N CYS A 32 6.09 7.56 9.06
CA CYS A 32 5.11 6.72 9.76
C CYS A 32 4.11 7.59 10.52
N THR A 33 2.83 7.25 10.48
CA THR A 33 1.81 7.95 11.28
C THR A 33 1.75 7.36 12.68
N VAL A 34 1.77 8.23 13.69
CA VAL A 34 1.71 7.92 15.12
C VAL A 34 0.64 8.76 15.82
N GLN A 35 0.30 8.41 17.06
CA GLN A 35 -0.57 9.23 17.88
C GLN A 35 0.15 10.49 18.36
N PRO A 36 -0.59 11.60 18.62
CA PRO A 36 -0.01 12.77 19.27
C PRO A 36 0.62 12.41 20.63
N ASN A 37 1.80 12.96 20.90
CA ASN A 37 2.57 12.76 22.14
C ASN A 37 2.97 11.31 22.42
N GLU A 38 2.97 10.44 21.41
CA GLU A 38 3.41 9.04 21.54
C GLU A 38 4.94 8.92 21.56
N PHE A 39 5.64 9.85 20.89
CA PHE A 39 7.09 9.82 20.72
C PHE A 39 7.70 11.23 20.72
N GLU A 40 9.01 11.31 20.89
CA GLU A 40 9.81 12.53 20.83
C GLU A 40 10.87 12.52 19.71
N VAL A 41 11.29 13.70 19.25
CA VAL A 41 12.37 13.81 18.26
C VAL A 41 13.69 13.33 18.88
N GLY A 42 14.42 12.48 18.16
CA GLY A 42 15.67 11.86 18.62
C GLY A 42 15.48 10.54 19.36
N GLU A 43 14.24 10.17 19.73
CA GLU A 43 13.93 8.92 20.43
C GLU A 43 14.30 7.68 19.59
N LEU A 44 14.81 6.64 20.25
CA LEU A 44 15.09 5.33 19.65
C LEU A 44 13.83 4.47 19.62
N ILE A 45 13.50 3.97 18.43
CA ILE A 45 12.33 3.14 18.18
C ILE A 45 12.71 1.88 17.42
N VAL A 46 11.82 0.89 17.45
CA VAL A 46 11.87 -0.28 16.57
C VAL A 46 11.02 0.01 15.34
N PHE A 47 11.67 0.07 14.18
CA PHE A 47 11.03 0.29 12.88
C PHE A 47 10.81 -1.04 12.18
N PHE A 48 9.57 -1.29 11.80
CA PHE A 48 9.13 -2.38 10.93
C PHE A 48 8.86 -1.81 9.54
N GLY A 49 9.63 -2.25 8.57
CA GLY A 49 9.56 -1.83 7.18
C GLY A 49 8.26 -2.25 6.49
N PRO A 50 7.97 -1.65 5.32
CA PRO A 50 6.93 -2.16 4.44
C PRO A 50 7.16 -3.62 4.07
N ASP A 51 6.08 -4.33 3.76
CA ASP A 51 6.08 -5.77 3.45
C ASP A 51 6.55 -6.66 4.61
N ALA A 52 6.80 -6.13 5.81
CA ALA A 52 7.05 -6.94 6.98
C ALA A 52 5.78 -7.74 7.37
N PHE A 53 5.96 -9.04 7.55
CA PHE A 53 4.95 -9.95 8.07
C PHE A 53 5.26 -10.28 9.52
N LEU A 54 4.41 -9.77 10.42
CA LEU A 54 4.56 -9.87 11.86
C LEU A 54 3.79 -11.11 12.37
N PRO A 55 4.40 -12.00 13.17
CA PRO A 55 3.72 -13.20 13.66
C PRO A 55 2.56 -12.84 14.60
N ALA A 56 1.39 -13.44 14.41
CA ALA A 56 0.24 -13.20 15.29
C ALA A 56 0.38 -13.79 16.70
N ALA A 57 1.36 -14.69 16.89
CA ALA A 57 1.70 -15.26 18.19
C ALA A 57 2.40 -14.24 19.12
N ASP A 58 2.95 -13.15 18.57
CA ASP A 58 3.54 -12.09 19.36
C ASP A 58 2.45 -11.06 19.74
N GLU A 59 2.11 -11.03 21.03
CA GLU A 59 1.04 -10.20 21.59
C GLU A 59 1.28 -8.70 21.40
N ARG A 60 2.52 -8.27 21.20
CA ARG A 60 2.86 -6.87 20.93
C ARG A 60 2.15 -6.35 19.69
N PHE A 61 1.82 -7.22 18.74
CA PHE A 61 1.12 -6.90 17.50
C PHE A 61 -0.40 -7.14 17.56
N ALA A 62 -0.95 -7.65 18.67
CA ALA A 62 -2.35 -8.08 18.76
C ALA A 62 -3.38 -6.96 18.51
N TYR A 63 -2.99 -5.69 18.66
CA TYR A 63 -3.84 -4.53 18.37
C TYR A 63 -4.03 -4.28 16.86
N LEU A 64 -3.18 -4.87 16.01
CA LEU A 64 -3.31 -4.76 14.56
C LEU A 64 -4.54 -5.52 14.07
N LYS A 65 -5.20 -4.95 13.06
CA LYS A 65 -6.41 -5.54 12.48
C LYS A 65 -6.07 -6.31 11.20
N HIS A 66 -6.92 -7.28 10.87
CA HIS A 66 -6.84 -8.12 9.66
C HIS A 66 -5.64 -9.08 9.64
N ILE A 67 -5.79 -10.20 10.32
CA ILE A 67 -4.87 -11.34 10.24
C ILE A 67 -4.89 -11.90 8.81
N ILE A 68 -3.71 -12.21 8.29
CA ILE A 68 -3.51 -12.95 7.05
C ILE A 68 -2.71 -14.22 7.31
N TRP A 69 -2.80 -15.17 6.38
CA TRP A 69 -1.93 -16.34 6.35
C TRP A 69 -0.76 -16.08 5.41
N CYS A 70 0.47 -16.33 5.88
CA CYS A 70 1.68 -16.26 5.07
C CYS A 70 2.79 -17.06 5.74
N CYS A 71 3.72 -17.62 4.95
CA CYS A 71 4.89 -18.34 5.45
C CYS A 71 4.53 -19.46 6.45
N GLY A 72 3.40 -20.14 6.25
CA GLY A 72 2.92 -21.23 7.10
C GLY A 72 2.34 -20.81 8.47
N GLN A 73 2.11 -19.52 8.71
CA GLN A 73 1.57 -19.03 9.98
C GLN A 73 0.57 -17.87 9.80
N LYS A 74 -0.19 -17.57 10.86
CA LYS A 74 -1.04 -16.38 10.95
C LYS A 74 -0.20 -15.17 11.37
N GLY A 75 -0.50 -14.01 10.80
CA GLY A 75 0.21 -12.78 11.12
C GLY A 75 -0.42 -11.52 10.53
N TYR A 76 0.30 -10.42 10.67
CA TYR A 76 -0.10 -9.09 10.21
C TYR A 76 0.85 -8.57 9.16
N HIS A 77 0.32 -7.93 8.12
CA HIS A 77 1.14 -7.26 7.11
C HIS A 77 1.27 -5.77 7.45
N VAL A 78 2.50 -5.29 7.61
CA VAL A 78 2.83 -3.86 7.69
C VAL A 78 2.63 -3.22 6.33
N ARG A 79 1.45 -2.61 6.16
CA ARG A 79 1.02 -1.99 4.90
C ARG A 79 1.29 -0.50 4.93
N SER A 80 1.67 0.03 3.78
CA SER A 80 1.57 1.46 3.52
C SER A 80 0.12 1.93 3.65
N ARG A 81 -0.08 3.19 4.03
CA ARG A 81 -1.41 3.85 4.13
C ARG A 81 -1.27 5.32 3.75
N ILE A 82 -2.35 5.93 3.26
CA ILE A 82 -2.42 7.39 3.13
C ILE A 82 -3.16 7.95 4.36
N VAL A 83 -2.54 8.92 5.04
CA VAL A 83 -3.13 9.65 6.16
C VAL A 83 -3.06 11.14 5.88
N GLY A 84 -4.22 11.76 5.63
CA GLY A 84 -4.25 13.12 5.10
C GLY A 84 -3.66 13.13 3.69
N ASN A 85 -2.60 13.91 3.48
CA ASN A 85 -1.86 13.98 2.21
C ASN A 85 -0.51 13.26 2.28
N SER A 86 -0.21 12.58 3.40
CA SER A 86 1.08 11.95 3.66
C SER A 86 0.97 10.44 3.55
N ILE A 87 2.06 9.80 3.09
CA ILE A 87 2.18 8.35 3.11
C ILE A 87 2.73 7.93 4.48
N SER A 88 2.05 7.00 5.13
CA SER A 88 2.56 6.23 6.26
C SER A 88 3.09 4.91 5.72
N HIS A 89 4.39 4.70 5.78
CA HIS A 89 5.09 3.62 5.11
C HIS A 89 5.99 2.87 6.11
N GLY A 90 5.42 1.89 6.78
CA GLY A 90 6.03 1.17 7.89
C GLY A 90 5.21 1.26 9.18
N LEU A 91 5.71 0.63 10.22
CA LEU A 91 5.20 0.68 11.59
C LEU A 91 6.37 1.00 12.53
N ILE A 92 6.14 1.86 13.52
CA ILE A 92 7.12 2.13 14.57
C ILE A 92 6.54 1.80 15.93
N MET A 93 7.38 1.29 16.82
CA MET A 93 7.01 0.95 18.18
C MET A 93 8.11 1.36 19.16
N PRO A 94 7.77 1.72 20.41
CA PRO A 94 8.77 2.07 21.41
C PRO A 94 9.76 0.93 21.65
N LEU A 95 11.04 1.26 21.78
CA LEU A 95 12.10 0.27 22.07
C LEU A 95 11.84 -0.48 23.38
N SER A 96 11.19 0.17 24.36
CA SER A 96 10.80 -0.43 25.64
C SER A 96 9.89 -1.66 25.54
N LYS A 97 9.19 -1.86 24.40
CA LYS A 97 8.38 -3.06 24.16
C LYS A 97 9.20 -4.27 23.71
N PHE A 98 10.50 -4.10 23.47
CA PHE A 98 11.40 -5.13 22.94
C PHE A 98 12.62 -5.28 23.87
N PRO A 99 12.43 -5.83 25.08
CA PRO A 99 13.53 -6.02 26.05
C PRO A 99 14.68 -6.84 25.47
N GLU A 100 14.41 -7.79 24.56
CA GLU A 100 15.43 -8.56 23.87
C GLU A 100 16.36 -7.69 22.99
N ILE A 101 15.85 -6.59 22.43
CA ILE A 101 16.66 -5.63 21.67
C ILE A 101 17.36 -4.65 22.62
N ALA A 102 16.68 -4.23 23.69
CA ALA A 102 17.26 -3.36 24.71
C ALA A 102 18.44 -4.03 25.43
N ASN A 103 18.38 -5.34 25.66
CA ASN A 103 19.50 -6.08 26.26
C ASN A 103 20.74 -6.08 25.34
N ILE A 104 20.55 -6.26 24.03
CA ILE A 104 21.65 -6.18 23.04
C ILE A 104 22.28 -4.78 23.06
N LEU A 105 21.47 -3.72 23.18
CA LEU A 105 21.98 -2.35 23.33
C LEU A 105 22.91 -2.24 24.56
N GLU A 106 22.49 -2.75 25.72
CA GLU A 106 23.30 -2.71 26.94
C GLU A 106 24.56 -3.59 26.85
N GLU A 107 24.51 -4.73 26.16
CA GLU A 107 25.69 -5.58 25.91
C GLU A 107 26.74 -4.87 25.05
N ILE A 108 26.34 -4.23 23.94
CA ILE A 108 27.25 -3.46 23.09
C ILE A 108 27.86 -2.29 23.89
N ARG A 109 27.05 -1.66 24.74
CA ARG A 109 27.43 -0.48 25.53
C ARG A 109 28.53 -0.77 26.54
N GLN A 110 28.72 -2.02 26.95
CA GLN A 110 29.84 -2.40 27.82
C GLN A 110 31.20 -2.16 27.16
N ASN A 111 31.25 -2.11 25.83
CA ASN A 111 32.49 -2.05 25.06
C ASN A 111 32.67 -0.74 24.27
N LEU A 112 31.61 0.06 24.12
CA LEU A 112 31.62 1.26 23.26
C LEU A 112 30.95 2.46 23.94
N PRO A 113 31.35 3.70 23.60
CA PRO A 113 30.59 4.89 23.95
C PRO A 113 29.13 4.81 23.46
N TYR A 114 28.23 5.53 24.11
CA TYR A 114 26.80 5.42 23.83
C TYR A 114 26.44 5.72 22.36
N ASP A 115 27.02 6.77 21.77
CA ASP A 115 26.71 7.14 20.38
C ASP A 115 27.18 6.08 19.37
N GLU A 116 28.36 5.48 19.60
CA GLU A 116 28.88 4.38 18.80
C GLU A 116 28.06 3.11 18.99
N THR A 117 27.64 2.82 20.23
CA THR A 117 26.73 1.70 20.55
C THR A 117 25.43 1.80 19.75
N VAL A 118 24.82 2.99 19.73
CA VAL A 118 23.59 3.21 18.98
C VAL A 118 23.84 3.03 17.48
N ALA A 119 24.96 3.54 16.95
CA ALA A 119 25.31 3.37 15.55
C ALA A 119 25.49 1.89 15.18
N GLU A 120 26.12 1.08 16.02
CA GLU A 120 26.25 -0.37 15.82
C GLU A 120 24.89 -1.08 15.91
N LEU A 121 24.06 -0.75 16.89
CA LEU A 121 22.72 -1.33 17.02
C LEU A 121 21.85 -1.08 15.78
N MET A 122 21.92 0.13 15.21
CA MET A 122 21.20 0.48 13.97
C MET A 122 21.70 -0.30 12.73
N LYS A 123 22.90 -0.87 12.77
CA LYS A 123 23.43 -1.74 11.71
C LYS A 123 22.91 -3.17 11.82
N LEU A 124 22.29 -3.57 12.91
CA LEU A 124 21.73 -4.91 13.06
C LEU A 124 20.37 -5.05 12.38
N SER A 125 20.02 -6.30 12.04
CA SER A 125 18.67 -6.70 11.66
C SER A 125 18.08 -7.50 12.81
N PHE A 126 16.80 -7.28 13.12
CA PHE A 126 16.08 -8.03 14.16
C PHE A 126 14.99 -8.93 13.57
N ASP A 127 15.07 -9.21 12.27
CA ASP A 127 14.08 -10.01 11.52
C ASP A 127 13.91 -11.41 12.15
N GLU A 128 15.03 -12.13 12.30
CA GLU A 128 15.04 -13.49 12.85
C GLU A 128 14.65 -13.50 14.33
N LEU A 129 15.21 -12.56 15.12
CA LEU A 129 14.96 -12.43 16.55
C LEU A 129 13.47 -12.26 16.86
N LEU A 130 12.76 -11.46 16.06
CA LEU A 130 11.33 -11.21 16.25
C LEU A 130 10.43 -12.14 15.42
N GLY A 131 11.00 -13.09 14.69
CA GLY A 131 10.26 -13.97 13.78
C GLY A 131 9.52 -13.22 12.65
N VAL A 132 9.99 -12.03 12.30
CA VAL A 132 9.45 -11.20 11.23
C VAL A 132 9.98 -11.71 9.89
N LYS A 133 9.05 -11.96 8.97
CA LYS A 133 9.39 -12.46 7.62
C LYS A 133 9.02 -11.42 6.58
N LYS A 134 9.64 -11.48 5.41
CA LYS A 134 9.16 -10.70 4.27
C LYS A 134 7.87 -11.32 3.78
N LEU A 135 6.85 -10.50 3.53
CA LEU A 135 5.63 -10.95 2.90
C LEU A 135 5.97 -11.46 1.49
N VAL A 136 5.75 -12.74 1.27
CA VAL A 136 5.86 -13.37 -0.04
C VAL A 136 4.47 -13.83 -0.44
N LEU A 137 4.09 -13.53 -1.68
CA LEU A 137 2.85 -14.06 -2.23
C LEU A 137 3.00 -15.55 -2.45
N GLU A 138 2.09 -16.33 -1.88
CA GLU A 138 2.03 -17.75 -2.18
C GLU A 138 1.70 -17.95 -3.67
N PRO A 139 2.30 -18.93 -4.37
CA PRO A 139 2.12 -19.10 -5.81
C PRO A 139 0.66 -19.12 -6.26
N LYS A 140 -0.19 -19.90 -5.57
CA LYS A 140 -1.64 -19.99 -5.86
C LYS A 140 -2.39 -18.67 -5.70
N LEU A 141 -2.00 -17.86 -4.70
CA LEU A 141 -2.59 -16.53 -4.53
C LEU A 141 -2.10 -15.61 -5.63
N SER A 142 -0.80 -15.65 -5.95
CA SER A 142 -0.16 -14.82 -6.96
C SER A 142 -0.68 -15.05 -8.39
N GLU A 143 -1.29 -16.20 -8.67
CA GLU A 143 -1.98 -16.49 -9.94
C GLU A 143 -3.33 -15.77 -10.07
N ARG A 144 -4.03 -15.54 -8.95
CA ARG A 144 -5.38 -14.95 -8.94
C ARG A 144 -5.39 -13.47 -8.55
N SER A 145 -4.50 -13.08 -7.65
CA SER A 145 -4.44 -11.74 -7.08
C SER A 145 -3.07 -11.47 -6.46
N ILE A 146 -2.58 -10.25 -6.63
CA ILE A 146 -1.36 -9.79 -5.97
C ILE A 146 -1.68 -9.46 -4.51
N LEU A 147 -2.21 -8.26 -4.26
CA LEU A 147 -2.67 -7.79 -2.96
C LEU A 147 -3.91 -6.91 -3.17
N ARG A 148 -4.25 -6.09 -2.18
CA ARG A 148 -5.25 -5.03 -2.36
C ARG A 148 -4.77 -3.99 -3.37
N PRO A 149 -5.70 -3.24 -4.01
CA PRO A 149 -5.33 -2.10 -4.84
C PRO A 149 -4.39 -1.17 -4.09
N PRO A 150 -3.40 -0.58 -4.78
CA PRO A 150 -2.44 0.33 -4.14
C PRO A 150 -3.11 1.46 -3.37
N ILE A 151 -2.45 1.96 -2.34
CA ILE A 151 -3.02 2.94 -1.40
C ILE A 151 -3.47 4.27 -2.06
N PHE A 152 -2.94 4.56 -3.25
CA PHE A 152 -3.24 5.76 -4.02
C PHE A 152 -4.44 5.59 -4.95
N THR A 153 -5.00 4.38 -5.10
CA THR A 153 -6.20 4.17 -5.92
C THR A 153 -7.43 4.68 -5.15
N PRO A 154 -8.14 5.71 -5.66
CA PRO A 154 -9.34 6.20 -5.00
C PRO A 154 -10.45 5.14 -4.97
N LYS A 155 -11.36 5.26 -4.00
CA LYS A 155 -12.62 4.50 -4.04
C LYS A 155 -13.53 5.13 -5.09
N THR A 156 -14.27 4.31 -5.81
CA THR A 156 -15.25 4.74 -6.82
C THR A 156 -16.69 4.72 -6.30
N ASP A 157 -16.89 4.57 -4.98
CA ASP A 157 -18.22 4.58 -4.39
C ASP A 157 -18.84 5.98 -4.52
N ILE A 158 -19.81 6.10 -5.43
CA ILE A 158 -20.60 7.31 -5.59
C ILE A 158 -21.82 7.22 -4.67
N LYS A 159 -22.10 8.30 -3.94
CA LYS A 159 -23.28 8.39 -3.08
C LYS A 159 -24.54 8.49 -3.94
N ARG A 160 -25.62 7.88 -3.46
CA ARG A 160 -26.95 8.02 -4.07
C ARG A 160 -27.49 9.43 -3.82
N ASP A 161 -28.16 9.98 -4.81
CA ASP A 161 -28.79 11.30 -4.74
C ASP A 161 -29.81 11.42 -3.59
N GLN A 162 -30.57 10.35 -3.31
CA GLN A 162 -31.52 10.32 -2.18
C GLN A 162 -30.87 10.67 -0.82
N ASN A 163 -29.55 10.45 -0.69
CA ASN A 163 -28.76 10.72 0.50
C ASN A 163 -28.00 12.06 0.45
N GLN A 164 -28.17 12.86 -0.61
CA GLN A 164 -27.41 14.08 -0.89
C GLN A 164 -28.29 15.26 -1.31
N ARG A 165 -29.42 15.43 -0.61
CA ARG A 165 -30.44 16.47 -0.92
C ARG A 165 -29.91 17.90 -0.99
N THR A 166 -28.74 18.19 -0.44
CA THR A 166 -28.13 19.52 -0.45
C THR A 166 -27.27 19.80 -1.68
N LEU A 167 -26.91 18.80 -2.49
CA LEU A 167 -26.05 19.01 -3.65
C LEU A 167 -26.76 19.65 -4.85
N LEU A 168 -28.06 19.38 -5.00
CA LEU A 168 -28.90 19.86 -6.11
C LEU A 168 -29.97 20.85 -5.59
N ASN A 169 -29.63 21.63 -4.56
CA ASN A 169 -30.52 22.65 -4.02
C ASN A 169 -30.34 24.00 -4.72
N GLU A 170 -31.23 24.96 -4.41
CA GLU A 170 -31.25 26.30 -5.00
C GLU A 170 -29.90 27.05 -4.95
N TYR A 171 -29.09 26.81 -3.92
CA TYR A 171 -27.77 27.40 -3.74
C TYR A 171 -26.69 26.85 -4.69
N ASN A 172 -26.98 25.75 -5.37
CA ASN A 172 -26.07 25.07 -6.29
C ASN A 172 -26.58 25.06 -7.74
N ASN A 173 -27.63 25.84 -8.05
CA ASN A 173 -28.24 25.88 -9.38
C ASN A 173 -27.29 26.35 -10.49
N ASP A 174 -26.29 27.17 -10.15
CA ASP A 174 -25.31 27.69 -11.12
C ASP A 174 -24.14 26.72 -11.37
N ASN A 175 -24.07 25.59 -10.65
CA ASN A 175 -23.03 24.60 -10.86
C ASN A 175 -23.28 23.83 -12.16
N ILE A 176 -22.21 23.64 -12.94
CA ILE A 176 -22.22 22.80 -14.13
C ILE A 176 -21.82 21.38 -13.74
N TYR A 177 -22.67 20.41 -14.05
CA TYR A 177 -22.43 18.99 -13.78
C TYR A 177 -22.19 18.21 -15.07
N GLN A 178 -21.20 17.31 -15.04
CA GLN A 178 -21.05 16.30 -16.09
C GLN A 178 -22.03 15.15 -15.84
N LYS A 179 -22.92 14.91 -16.80
CA LYS A 179 -23.80 13.74 -16.80
C LYS A 179 -23.12 12.59 -17.55
N SER A 180 -23.07 11.42 -16.92
CA SER A 180 -22.59 10.18 -17.53
C SER A 180 -23.58 9.04 -17.28
N THR A 181 -23.62 8.07 -18.20
CA THR A 181 -24.38 6.83 -17.98
C THR A 181 -23.66 5.97 -16.98
N LYS A 182 -24.36 5.54 -15.92
CA LYS A 182 -23.83 4.52 -15.01
C LYS A 182 -24.07 3.14 -15.63
N VAL A 183 -23.04 2.60 -16.27
CA VAL A 183 -23.06 1.23 -16.77
C VAL A 183 -23.03 0.21 -15.62
N ASP A 184 -23.55 -0.99 -15.89
CA ASP A 184 -23.53 -2.10 -14.95
C ASP A 184 -22.41 -3.08 -15.31
N GLY A 185 -21.18 -2.72 -14.95
CA GLY A 185 -19.98 -3.51 -15.18
C GLY A 185 -19.34 -3.98 -13.86
N CYS A 186 -18.05 -4.25 -13.94
CA CYS A 186 -17.22 -4.46 -12.76
C CYS A 186 -16.04 -3.46 -12.73
N LEU A 187 -15.80 -2.89 -11.55
CA LEU A 187 -14.82 -1.82 -11.41
C LEU A 187 -13.45 -2.30 -11.87
N MET A 188 -12.89 -1.56 -12.82
CA MET A 188 -11.52 -1.74 -13.28
C MET A 188 -10.76 -0.44 -13.04
N THR A 189 -9.59 -0.58 -12.44
CA THR A 189 -8.63 0.51 -12.24
C THR A 189 -7.35 0.13 -12.95
N VAL A 190 -6.85 1.02 -13.81
CA VAL A 190 -5.52 0.87 -14.44
C VAL A 190 -4.67 2.03 -13.94
N TYR A 191 -3.47 1.75 -13.45
CA TYR A 191 -2.56 2.79 -13.00
C TYR A 191 -1.20 2.66 -13.66
N PHE A 192 -0.49 3.77 -13.77
CA PHE A 192 0.94 3.82 -14.01
C PHE A 192 1.60 4.69 -12.95
N VAL A 193 2.66 4.18 -12.33
CA VAL A 193 3.46 4.92 -11.35
C VAL A 193 4.92 4.87 -11.75
N ARG A 194 5.55 6.05 -11.79
CA ARG A 194 6.96 6.21 -12.16
C ARG A 194 7.89 5.64 -11.09
N ARG A 195 9.00 5.05 -11.49
CA ARG A 195 9.97 4.38 -10.61
C ARG A 195 10.53 5.28 -9.50
N GLY A 196 10.74 6.57 -9.80
CA GLY A 196 11.21 7.55 -8.81
C GLY A 196 10.11 8.18 -7.94
N SER A 197 8.86 7.71 -8.05
CA SER A 197 7.75 8.23 -7.27
C SER A 197 7.71 7.62 -5.88
N GLN A 198 7.38 8.42 -4.86
CA GLN A 198 7.05 7.88 -3.51
C GLN A 198 5.93 6.83 -3.54
N PHE A 199 5.05 6.88 -4.54
CA PHE A 199 3.99 5.89 -4.71
C PHE A 199 4.52 4.56 -5.25
N TYR A 200 5.68 4.54 -5.91
CA TYR A 200 6.30 3.32 -6.43
C TYR A 200 6.83 2.47 -5.28
N GLU A 201 7.43 3.11 -4.27
CA GLU A 201 7.89 2.42 -3.06
C GLU A 201 6.73 1.77 -2.29
N ALA A 202 5.51 2.31 -2.41
CA ALA A 202 4.27 1.75 -1.85
C ALA A 202 3.72 0.52 -2.61
N LEU A 203 4.36 0.13 -3.71
CA LEU A 203 3.94 -1.00 -4.52
C LEU A 203 4.69 -2.27 -4.13
N PHE A 204 3.94 -3.35 -3.98
CA PHE A 204 4.52 -4.67 -3.71
C PHE A 204 5.48 -5.10 -4.81
N ALA A 205 6.70 -5.53 -4.47
CA ALA A 205 7.67 -5.94 -5.48
C ALA A 205 7.16 -7.11 -6.34
N LEU A 206 7.18 -6.93 -7.66
CA LEU A 206 6.80 -7.98 -8.61
C LEU A 206 7.98 -8.91 -8.93
N PRO A 207 7.71 -10.19 -9.29
CA PRO A 207 8.74 -11.06 -9.85
C PRO A 207 9.44 -10.45 -11.07
N GLY A 208 10.72 -10.80 -11.25
CA GLY A 208 11.49 -10.41 -12.43
C GLY A 208 10.80 -10.86 -13.73
N GLY A 209 10.83 -10.00 -14.75
CA GLY A 209 10.19 -10.30 -16.05
C GLY A 209 8.67 -10.08 -16.11
N SER A 210 8.03 -9.63 -15.03
CA SER A 210 6.61 -9.28 -15.07
C SER A 210 6.30 -8.22 -16.13
N LYS A 211 5.30 -8.48 -16.99
CA LYS A 211 4.81 -7.53 -18.02
C LYS A 211 4.26 -6.22 -17.43
N ALA A 212 4.01 -6.19 -16.13
CA ALA A 212 3.61 -5.00 -15.39
C ALA A 212 4.79 -4.04 -15.10
N ASN A 213 6.04 -4.52 -15.18
CA ASN A 213 7.23 -3.67 -15.06
C ASN A 213 7.56 -3.06 -16.43
N LEU A 214 7.31 -1.77 -16.58
CA LEU A 214 7.59 -1.04 -17.82
C LEU A 214 8.86 -0.20 -17.67
N ARG A 215 9.35 0.32 -18.80
CA ARG A 215 10.40 1.34 -18.78
C ARG A 215 9.88 2.56 -18.03
N GLY A 216 10.65 3.07 -17.08
CA GLY A 216 10.31 4.27 -16.30
C GLY A 216 9.33 4.06 -15.15
N GLY A 217 8.66 2.91 -15.01
CA GLY A 217 7.69 2.71 -13.93
C GLY A 217 7.02 1.34 -13.90
N ARG A 218 5.88 1.26 -13.22
CA ARG A 218 5.03 0.07 -13.13
C ARG A 218 3.61 0.41 -13.54
N VAL A 219 3.04 -0.42 -14.40
CA VAL A 219 1.61 -0.47 -14.64
C VAL A 219 0.98 -1.51 -13.72
N GLY A 220 -0.25 -1.29 -13.28
CA GLY A 220 -1.03 -2.34 -12.63
C GLY A 220 -2.50 -2.19 -12.92
N ILE A 221 -3.20 -3.32 -12.80
CA ILE A 221 -4.64 -3.40 -13.03
C ILE A 221 -5.28 -3.97 -11.78
N CYS A 222 -6.35 -3.33 -11.34
CA CYS A 222 -7.07 -3.72 -10.14
C CYS A 222 -8.54 -3.93 -10.45
N SER A 223 -9.08 -4.99 -9.85
CA SER A 223 -10.51 -5.08 -9.53
C SER A 223 -10.83 -4.17 -8.34
N ARG A 224 -12.08 -4.18 -7.89
CA ARG A 224 -12.51 -3.48 -6.67
C ARG A 224 -11.71 -3.85 -5.41
N SER A 225 -11.29 -5.11 -5.32
CA SER A 225 -10.78 -5.67 -4.07
C SER A 225 -9.32 -6.10 -4.15
N TYR A 226 -8.79 -6.30 -5.37
CA TYR A 226 -7.47 -6.85 -5.60
C TYR A 226 -6.78 -6.23 -6.80
N GLU A 227 -5.47 -6.04 -6.69
CA GLU A 227 -4.58 -5.92 -7.84
C GLU A 227 -4.39 -7.31 -8.48
N LEU A 228 -4.43 -7.37 -9.80
CA LEU A 228 -4.40 -8.61 -10.58
C LEU A 228 -3.00 -8.83 -11.19
N PRO A 229 -2.47 -10.06 -11.16
CA PRO A 229 -1.20 -10.38 -11.78
C PRO A 229 -1.32 -10.25 -13.31
N ALA A 230 -0.25 -9.81 -13.98
CA ALA A 230 -0.29 -9.61 -15.43
C ALA A 230 -0.65 -10.89 -16.21
N HIS A 231 -0.32 -12.07 -15.68
CA HIS A 231 -0.68 -13.33 -16.31
C HIS A 231 -2.08 -13.85 -15.93
N SER A 232 -2.91 -13.07 -15.21
CA SER A 232 -4.23 -13.54 -14.79
C SER A 232 -5.12 -13.86 -15.98
N ASP A 233 -5.80 -15.01 -15.93
CA ASP A 233 -6.89 -15.32 -16.83
C ASP A 233 -8.11 -14.41 -16.54
N GLY A 234 -8.78 -13.95 -17.60
CA GLY A 234 -9.97 -13.08 -17.52
C GLY A 234 -9.88 -11.82 -18.37
N ALA A 235 -10.88 -10.94 -18.29
CA ALA A 235 -11.02 -9.81 -19.22
C ALA A 235 -10.17 -8.57 -18.87
N PHE A 236 -9.77 -8.38 -17.60
CA PHE A 236 -9.12 -7.15 -17.13
C PHE A 236 -7.83 -6.80 -17.89
N TRP A 237 -6.83 -7.69 -17.86
CA TRP A 237 -5.56 -7.46 -18.52
C TRP A 237 -5.64 -7.48 -20.05
N PRO A 238 -6.32 -8.46 -20.69
CA PRO A 238 -6.54 -8.46 -22.14
C PRO A 238 -7.19 -7.19 -22.67
N VAL A 239 -8.25 -6.68 -22.02
CA VAL A 239 -8.90 -5.43 -22.44
C VAL A 239 -7.94 -4.24 -22.31
N ALA A 240 -7.18 -4.14 -21.21
CA ALA A 240 -6.22 -3.06 -21.07
C ALA A 240 -5.12 -3.08 -22.14
N TRP A 241 -4.61 -4.26 -22.49
CA TRP A 241 -3.62 -4.39 -23.56
C TRP A 241 -4.21 -4.08 -24.92
N ARG A 242 -5.41 -4.60 -25.23
CA ARG A 242 -6.09 -4.31 -26.50
C ARG A 242 -6.35 -2.81 -26.68
N ASN A 243 -6.67 -2.10 -25.60
CA ASN A 243 -6.87 -0.66 -25.60
C ASN A 243 -5.54 0.14 -25.52
N GLY A 244 -4.39 -0.53 -25.43
CA GLY A 244 -3.06 0.08 -25.34
C GLY A 244 -2.85 0.91 -24.06
N LEU A 245 -3.63 0.68 -23.01
CA LEU A 245 -3.62 1.51 -21.79
C LEU A 245 -2.27 1.50 -21.08
N PRO A 246 -1.55 0.36 -20.92
CA PRO A 246 -0.24 0.36 -20.29
C PRO A 246 0.77 1.30 -20.95
N GLU A 247 0.87 1.24 -22.28
CA GLU A 247 1.80 2.07 -23.04
C GLU A 247 1.36 3.53 -23.07
N LYS A 248 0.07 3.80 -23.29
CA LYS A 248 -0.49 5.15 -23.26
C LYS A 248 -0.23 5.85 -21.92
N LEU A 249 -0.47 5.17 -20.80
CA LEU A 249 -0.24 5.74 -19.47
C LEU A 249 1.26 5.94 -19.18
N ALA A 250 2.12 5.00 -19.60
CA ALA A 250 3.56 5.14 -19.44
C ALA A 250 4.11 6.33 -20.23
N ASN A 251 3.63 6.54 -21.46
CA ASN A 251 4.07 7.63 -22.35
C ASN A 251 3.68 9.03 -21.85
N LEU A 252 2.70 9.14 -20.94
CA LEU A 252 2.33 10.41 -20.33
C LEU A 252 3.32 10.88 -19.25
N ASP A 253 4.30 10.05 -18.87
CA ASP A 253 5.33 10.32 -17.86
C ASP A 253 4.80 10.95 -16.56
N ARG A 254 3.65 10.45 -16.08
CA ARG A 254 2.97 10.92 -14.88
C ARG A 254 2.49 9.74 -14.04
N ASN A 255 2.40 9.94 -12.73
CA ASN A 255 1.69 9.01 -11.87
C ASN A 255 0.18 9.18 -12.12
N LEU A 256 -0.45 8.18 -12.73
CA LEU A 256 -1.84 8.25 -13.16
C LEU A 256 -2.61 7.01 -12.71
N VAL A 257 -3.88 7.23 -12.40
CA VAL A 257 -4.87 6.20 -12.13
C VAL A 257 -6.08 6.54 -12.99
N ILE A 258 -6.49 5.61 -13.84
CA ILE A 258 -7.75 5.67 -14.57
C ILE A 258 -8.71 4.64 -13.99
N GLN A 259 -9.95 5.03 -13.77
CA GLN A 259 -10.98 4.20 -13.18
C GLN A 259 -12.21 4.26 -14.05
N GLY A 260 -12.84 3.11 -14.24
CA GLY A 260 -14.03 2.96 -15.06
C GLY A 260 -14.66 1.60 -14.79
N GLU A 261 -15.63 1.25 -15.61
CA GLU A 261 -16.30 -0.04 -15.52
C GLU A 261 -15.89 -0.91 -16.69
N LEU A 262 -15.38 -2.10 -16.38
CA LEU A 262 -15.21 -3.16 -17.35
C LEU A 262 -16.59 -3.79 -17.60
N CYS A 263 -17.07 -3.70 -18.82
CA CYS A 263 -18.31 -4.31 -19.26
C CYS A 263 -18.02 -5.41 -20.28
N GLY A 264 -18.96 -6.32 -20.51
CA GLY A 264 -18.79 -7.33 -21.54
C GLY A 264 -19.77 -8.49 -21.44
N TYR A 265 -19.65 -9.42 -22.37
CA TYR A 265 -20.55 -10.56 -22.54
C TYR A 265 -20.71 -11.40 -21.27
N SER A 266 -19.62 -11.66 -20.57
CA SER A 266 -19.65 -12.46 -19.34
C SER A 266 -19.81 -11.65 -18.05
N ILE A 267 -20.09 -10.35 -18.16
CA ILE A 267 -20.14 -9.43 -17.00
C ILE A 267 -21.56 -8.94 -16.76
N SER A 268 -22.02 -9.03 -15.50
CA SER A 268 -23.26 -8.44 -15.00
C SER A 268 -24.52 -8.75 -15.85
N GLY A 269 -24.55 -9.94 -16.45
CA GLY A 269 -25.68 -10.39 -17.30
C GLY A 269 -25.73 -9.71 -18.66
N ASN A 270 -24.65 -9.08 -19.12
CA ASN A 270 -24.52 -8.48 -20.45
C ASN A 270 -25.62 -7.46 -20.80
N LYS A 271 -25.94 -6.57 -19.86
CA LYS A 271 -27.05 -5.62 -20.03
C LYS A 271 -26.90 -4.69 -21.23
N GLU A 272 -25.68 -4.47 -21.68
CA GLU A 272 -25.35 -3.62 -22.83
C GLU A 272 -25.31 -4.39 -24.16
N GLY A 273 -25.54 -5.71 -24.17
CA GLY A 273 -25.67 -6.49 -25.41
C GLY A 273 -24.37 -6.74 -26.17
N PHE A 274 -23.24 -6.88 -25.47
CA PHE A 274 -21.95 -7.25 -26.05
C PHE A 274 -22.02 -8.60 -26.76
N ARG A 275 -21.28 -8.75 -27.86
CA ARG A 275 -21.13 -10.03 -28.56
C ARG A 275 -20.34 -11.02 -27.72
N GLU A 276 -20.46 -12.31 -28.03
CA GLU A 276 -19.66 -13.35 -27.37
C GLU A 276 -18.16 -12.98 -27.37
N ASP A 277 -17.52 -13.20 -26.21
CA ASP A 277 -16.13 -12.84 -25.91
C ASP A 277 -15.76 -11.34 -26.06
N GLN A 278 -16.74 -10.45 -26.21
CA GLN A 278 -16.50 -9.02 -26.23
C GLN A 278 -16.58 -8.42 -24.82
N HIS A 279 -15.52 -7.73 -24.43
CA HIS A 279 -15.44 -6.92 -23.21
C HIS A 279 -14.84 -5.56 -23.56
N GLU A 280 -15.19 -4.50 -22.84
CA GLU A 280 -14.68 -3.14 -23.05
C GLU A 280 -14.48 -2.41 -21.71
N PHE A 281 -13.53 -1.47 -21.69
CA PHE A 281 -13.20 -0.58 -20.59
C PHE A 281 -12.98 0.84 -21.10
#